data_AF-A0A8G1RJJ9-F1
#
_entry.id   AF-A0A8G1RJJ9-F1
#
_cell.length_a   1.000
_cell.length_b   1.000
_cell.length_c   1.000
_cell.angle_alpha   90.00
_cell.angle_beta   90.00
_cell.angle_gamma   90.00
#
_symmetry.space_group_name_H-M   'P 1'
#
loop_
_entity.id
_entity.type
_entity.pdbx_description
1 polymer ?
#
loop_
_entity_poly.entity_id
_entity_poly.type
_entity_poly.pdbx_seq_one_letter_code
_entity_poly.pdbx_strand_id
1 'polypeptide(L)'
;MTNLPAVEQEHEHDEPPDNGGARFLRSRVRSLNRNSLHSVAYMSHLASYLDQPSQKPSLQYLPDRAAVSSARSDNVFLYSYSLAHPEQPNPRVYQEVSQFQSADEDKQAELVFLTGYPSPQWLNAVVTRYGIDHRFLHRHLDFLPTGQRDWYAIPSVPSRSQQFIQIVVPCIVFTGHEGRFVPAEDLQQARFACAELLRQKSKSFFGRTGTPAGQTIVRGVNIHSGEAMVLEHAITVCVRTDGEASKMWSDAASDDISNYIPVPEVNAFRNVVGALECCPVFFEKHLDTQPPRSRSIAPGSLESSVQALSVLATDYGHTLEWSAVQQDPVLALEELLAFQSVAAMQYLNMLRKDITQAMHRNQTIDVASLNMEDISNFEYTKAILVRWAAHFRTLCQALGPDCPGSPLAPRSHGMSPSRERMLTLKRRDLDFLAAEAQVLIELCDSGKATIMGNFSIAESRRMAEESRLVGQLNKLTNRLTFIFLPTSFVTSVFGMNFKQFGQGPLDIWIWVAVTVPLLAVCVILVEWRISVRALVEKAWARLRRPKSLGGG
;
A
#
# COMPACT_ATOMS: atom_id res chain seq x y z
N MET A 1 19.88 -71.01 -28.79
CA MET A 1 19.41 -70.70 -27.43
C MET A 1 20.55 -69.97 -26.75
N THR A 2 20.53 -68.70 -26.34
CA THR A 2 19.44 -67.72 -26.20
C THR A 2 20.12 -66.35 -25.98
N ASN A 3 19.70 -65.36 -26.75
CA ASN A 3 19.46 -63.95 -26.43
C ASN A 3 20.61 -63.06 -25.89
N LEU A 4 21.15 -62.24 -26.81
CA LEU A 4 21.66 -60.89 -26.58
C LEU A 4 20.49 -59.91 -26.34
N PRO A 5 20.59 -58.92 -25.45
CA PRO A 5 19.57 -57.88 -25.32
C PRO A 5 19.74 -56.83 -26.42
N ALA A 6 18.60 -56.37 -26.92
CA ALA A 6 18.44 -55.36 -27.95
C ALA A 6 18.89 -53.97 -27.47
N VAL A 7 19.51 -53.24 -28.39
CA VAL A 7 19.78 -51.80 -28.30
C VAL A 7 18.44 -51.08 -28.31
N GLU A 8 18.09 -50.43 -27.20
CA GLU A 8 17.02 -49.44 -27.17
C GLU A 8 17.46 -48.23 -28.01
N GLN A 9 16.73 -48.00 -29.10
CA GLN A 9 16.79 -46.75 -29.85
C GLN A 9 16.29 -45.62 -28.95
N GLU A 10 17.18 -44.71 -28.59
CA GLU A 10 16.79 -43.42 -28.01
C GLU A 10 15.83 -42.73 -28.99
N HIS A 11 14.59 -42.54 -28.54
CA HIS A 11 13.66 -41.63 -29.18
C HIS A 11 14.26 -40.23 -29.14
N GLU A 12 14.61 -39.73 -30.33
CA GLU A 12 14.92 -38.35 -30.63
C GLU A 12 13.73 -37.49 -30.18
N HIS A 13 13.82 -36.97 -28.95
CA HIS A 13 12.96 -35.91 -28.48
C HIS A 13 13.35 -34.64 -29.23
N ASP A 14 12.40 -34.07 -29.98
CA ASP A 14 12.46 -32.71 -30.51
C ASP A 14 13.08 -31.78 -29.46
N GLU A 15 14.27 -31.26 -29.74
CA GLU A 15 14.90 -30.27 -28.88
C GLU A 15 13.95 -29.06 -28.76
N PRO A 16 13.61 -28.62 -27.53
CA PRO A 16 12.80 -27.43 -27.36
C PRO A 16 13.54 -26.21 -27.92
N PRO A 17 12.81 -25.19 -28.40
CA PRO A 17 13.40 -24.02 -29.03
C PRO A 17 14.47 -23.38 -28.13
N ASP A 18 15.51 -22.90 -28.79
CA ASP A 18 16.80 -22.51 -28.23
C ASP A 18 16.70 -21.52 -27.05
N ASN A 19 16.64 -22.03 -25.80
CA ASN A 19 16.51 -21.22 -24.57
C ASN A 19 17.86 -20.56 -24.17
N GLY A 20 18.33 -19.61 -24.98
CA GLY A 20 19.60 -18.89 -24.80
C GLY A 20 19.72 -18.19 -23.44
N GLY A 21 18.68 -17.47 -23.02
CA GLY A 21 18.64 -16.76 -21.74
C GLY A 21 18.75 -17.68 -20.52
N ALA A 22 17.98 -18.78 -20.51
CA ALA A 22 18.05 -19.77 -19.44
C ALA A 22 19.41 -20.49 -19.38
N ARG A 23 19.98 -20.86 -20.53
CA ARG A 23 21.34 -21.44 -20.59
C ARG A 23 22.41 -20.48 -20.04
N PHE A 24 22.33 -19.20 -20.39
CA PHE A 24 23.22 -18.17 -19.85
C PHE A 24 23.13 -18.05 -18.33
N LEU A 25 21.90 -17.94 -17.78
CA LEU A 25 21.71 -17.86 -16.33
C LEU A 25 22.20 -19.11 -15.61
N ARG A 26 21.93 -20.31 -16.14
CA ARG A 26 22.43 -21.57 -15.55
C ARG A 26 23.95 -21.65 -15.57
N SER A 27 24.60 -21.24 -16.66
CA SER A 27 26.07 -21.16 -16.74
C SER A 27 26.62 -20.26 -15.63
N ARG A 28 25.98 -19.11 -15.41
CA ARG A 28 26.34 -18.16 -14.35
C ARG A 28 26.04 -18.68 -12.95
N VAL A 29 24.92 -19.37 -12.74
CA VAL A 29 24.60 -20.04 -11.46
C VAL A 29 25.64 -21.12 -11.15
N ARG A 30 26.02 -21.94 -12.13
CA ARG A 30 27.06 -22.97 -11.97
C ARG A 30 28.43 -22.37 -11.70
N SER A 31 28.79 -21.26 -12.34
CA SER A 31 30.09 -20.62 -12.11
C SER A 31 30.17 -19.98 -10.72
N LEU A 32 29.10 -19.33 -10.26
CA LEU A 32 29.05 -18.68 -8.95
C LEU A 32 28.92 -19.70 -7.81
N ASN A 33 28.20 -20.81 -7.99
CA ASN A 33 28.10 -21.89 -6.98
C ASN A 33 29.45 -22.58 -6.69
N ARG A 34 30.45 -22.42 -7.55
CA ARG A 34 31.81 -22.90 -7.27
C ARG A 34 32.55 -22.02 -6.25
N ASN A 35 32.06 -20.80 -5.99
CA ASN A 35 32.65 -19.83 -5.07
C ASN A 35 31.75 -19.63 -3.84
N SER A 36 32.19 -20.11 -2.67
CA SER A 36 31.42 -20.03 -1.41
C SER A 36 31.08 -18.60 -0.94
N LEU A 37 31.78 -17.59 -1.45
CA LEU A 37 31.56 -16.17 -1.14
C LEU A 37 30.36 -15.55 -1.87
N HIS A 38 29.85 -16.19 -2.93
CA HIS A 38 28.75 -15.67 -3.73
C HIS A 38 27.56 -16.64 -3.72
N SER A 39 26.56 -16.34 -2.88
CA SER A 39 25.30 -17.10 -2.92
C SER A 39 24.51 -16.76 -4.17
N VAL A 40 24.01 -17.80 -4.83
CA VAL A 40 23.27 -17.73 -6.10
C VAL A 40 21.81 -18.15 -5.93
N ALA A 41 21.38 -18.35 -4.69
CA ALA A 41 20.04 -18.82 -4.34
C ALA A 41 18.92 -17.93 -4.90
N TYR A 42 19.17 -16.63 -5.05
CA TYR A 42 18.20 -15.71 -5.64
C TYR A 42 18.04 -15.89 -7.16
N MET A 43 19.06 -16.38 -7.87
CA MET A 43 19.02 -16.57 -9.32
C MET A 43 18.37 -17.89 -9.75
N SER A 44 18.36 -18.91 -8.89
CA SER A 44 17.79 -20.22 -9.25
C SER A 44 16.30 -20.14 -9.57
N HIS A 45 15.57 -19.22 -8.94
CA HIS A 45 14.16 -18.99 -9.21
C HIS A 45 13.94 -18.37 -10.59
N LEU A 46 14.71 -17.34 -10.93
CA LEU A 46 14.67 -16.72 -12.25
C LEU A 46 15.07 -17.74 -13.35
N ALA A 47 16.11 -18.54 -13.10
CA ALA A 47 16.50 -19.61 -14.03
C ALA A 47 15.38 -20.65 -14.21
N SER A 48 14.79 -21.13 -13.11
CA SER A 48 13.66 -22.07 -13.15
C SER A 48 12.43 -21.48 -13.85
N TYR A 49 12.21 -20.18 -13.73
CA TYR A 49 11.13 -19.48 -14.42
C TYR A 49 11.36 -19.41 -15.92
N LEU A 50 12.58 -19.06 -16.37
CA LEU A 50 12.94 -19.05 -17.79
C LEU A 50 12.94 -20.45 -18.43
N ASP A 51 13.04 -21.50 -17.61
CA ASP A 51 13.03 -22.90 -18.03
C ASP A 51 11.63 -23.50 -18.20
N GLN A 52 10.58 -22.77 -17.83
CA GLN A 52 9.22 -23.28 -17.95
C GLN A 52 8.89 -23.58 -19.42
N PRO A 53 8.36 -24.78 -19.73
CA PRO A 53 8.11 -25.18 -21.10
C PRO A 53 7.07 -24.27 -21.74
N SER A 54 7.34 -23.90 -22.98
CA SER A 54 6.45 -23.22 -23.90
C SER A 54 5.16 -24.00 -24.13
N GLN A 55 4.18 -23.90 -23.24
CA GLN A 55 2.85 -24.40 -23.53
C GLN A 55 2.15 -23.39 -24.44
N LYS A 56 1.92 -23.79 -25.70
CA LYS A 56 0.90 -23.13 -26.52
C LYS A 56 -0.38 -23.12 -25.69
N PRO A 57 -1.11 -21.98 -25.59
CA PRO A 57 -2.34 -21.94 -24.83
C PRO A 57 -3.26 -23.04 -25.35
N SER A 58 -3.45 -24.08 -24.55
CA SER A 58 -4.40 -25.14 -24.86
C SER A 58 -5.79 -24.52 -24.80
N LEU A 59 -6.48 -24.53 -25.93
CA LEU A 59 -7.86 -24.05 -26.14
C LEU A 59 -8.93 -24.80 -25.31
N GLN A 60 -8.55 -25.48 -24.22
CA GLN A 60 -9.39 -26.38 -23.46
C GLN A 60 -9.24 -26.13 -21.95
N TYR A 61 -9.79 -25.01 -21.47
CA TYR A 61 -10.36 -24.97 -20.13
C TYR A 61 -11.43 -23.88 -20.07
N LEU A 62 -12.68 -24.30 -20.29
CA LEU A 62 -13.88 -23.55 -19.98
C LEU A 62 -14.32 -24.00 -18.57
N PRO A 63 -14.20 -23.19 -17.52
CA PRO A 63 -15.11 -23.30 -16.39
C PRO A 63 -16.45 -22.65 -16.79
N ASP A 64 -17.52 -23.35 -16.44
CA ASP A 64 -18.90 -22.99 -16.75
C ASP A 64 -19.32 -21.63 -16.17
N ARG A 65 -19.95 -20.82 -17.04
CA ARG A 65 -20.91 -19.72 -16.82
C ARG A 65 -20.58 -18.60 -15.81
N ALA A 66 -20.26 -17.42 -16.35
CA ALA A 66 -21.25 -16.38 -16.63
C ALA A 66 -20.63 -15.27 -17.51
N ALA A 67 -21.25 -15.01 -18.67
CA ALA A 67 -21.09 -13.87 -19.58
C ALA A 67 -19.85 -12.95 -19.37
N VAL A 68 -18.70 -13.36 -19.91
CA VAL A 68 -17.64 -12.41 -20.28
C VAL A 68 -17.43 -12.54 -21.78
N SER A 69 -17.82 -11.48 -22.49
CA SER A 69 -17.45 -11.27 -23.89
C SER A 69 -15.96 -11.53 -24.05
N SER A 70 -15.60 -12.55 -24.83
CA SER A 70 -14.24 -12.83 -25.26
C SER A 70 -13.75 -11.72 -26.20
N ALA A 71 -13.45 -10.54 -25.66
CA ALA A 71 -12.55 -9.61 -26.30
C ALA A 71 -11.16 -10.21 -26.14
N ARG A 72 -10.57 -10.65 -27.26
CA ARG A 72 -9.14 -10.96 -27.36
C ARG A 72 -8.40 -9.75 -26.78
N SER A 73 -7.74 -9.93 -25.64
CA SER A 73 -6.95 -8.84 -25.06
C SER A 73 -5.69 -8.71 -25.93
N ASP A 74 -5.60 -7.63 -26.71
CA ASP A 74 -4.46 -7.27 -27.55
C ASP A 74 -3.30 -6.80 -26.65
N ASN A 75 -2.84 -7.68 -25.78
CA ASN A 75 -1.84 -7.34 -24.77
C ASN A 75 -0.48 -7.22 -25.44
N VAL A 76 -0.15 -6.00 -25.83
CA VAL A 76 1.18 -5.66 -26.33
C VAL A 76 2.17 -5.77 -25.17
N PHE A 77 3.27 -6.47 -25.42
CA PHE A 77 4.35 -6.63 -24.44
C PHE A 77 5.56 -5.74 -24.74
N LEU A 78 5.86 -5.45 -26.02
CA LEU A 78 7.08 -4.73 -26.39
C LEU A 78 6.82 -3.63 -27.42
N TYR A 79 7.36 -2.45 -27.13
CA TYR A 79 7.43 -1.28 -28.00
C TYR A 79 8.89 -0.92 -28.24
N SER A 80 9.28 -0.67 -29.49
CA SER A 80 10.63 -0.21 -29.84
C SER A 80 10.59 1.12 -30.59
N TYR A 81 11.36 2.09 -30.11
CA TYR A 81 11.53 3.40 -30.72
C TYR A 81 12.96 3.50 -31.29
N SER A 82 13.06 3.74 -32.60
CA SER A 82 14.35 3.95 -33.25
C SER A 82 14.83 5.39 -33.01
N LEU A 83 15.99 5.59 -32.38
CA LEU A 83 16.56 6.92 -32.15
C LEU A 83 17.34 7.44 -33.37
N ALA A 84 17.19 6.81 -34.53
CA ALA A 84 17.89 7.17 -35.76
C ALA A 84 17.40 8.48 -36.39
N HIS A 85 16.15 8.82 -36.16
CA HIS A 85 15.48 9.95 -36.81
C HIS A 85 15.24 11.10 -35.83
N PRO A 86 15.45 12.36 -36.26
CA PRO A 86 15.29 13.53 -35.40
C PRO A 86 13.82 13.89 -35.13
N GLU A 87 12.88 13.32 -35.87
CA GLU A 87 11.44 13.46 -35.66
C GLU A 87 10.91 12.37 -34.72
N GLN A 88 9.75 12.62 -34.07
CA GLN A 88 9.12 11.64 -33.17
C GLN A 88 8.87 10.31 -33.91
N PRO A 89 9.55 9.22 -33.56
CA PRO A 89 9.36 7.94 -34.23
C PRO A 89 8.07 7.28 -33.75
N ASN A 90 7.29 6.73 -34.68
CA ASN A 90 6.21 5.83 -34.30
C ASN A 90 6.81 4.53 -33.73
N PRO A 91 6.32 4.00 -32.61
CA PRO A 91 6.85 2.77 -32.05
C PRO A 91 6.58 1.58 -32.97
N ARG A 92 7.58 0.69 -33.11
CA ARG A 92 7.35 -0.67 -33.59
C ARG A 92 6.73 -1.48 -32.46
N VAL A 93 5.56 -2.04 -32.71
CA VAL A 93 4.75 -2.77 -31.73
C VAL A 93 4.88 -4.27 -31.98
N TYR A 94 5.20 -5.04 -30.94
CA TYR A 94 5.30 -6.49 -31.03
C TYR A 94 4.35 -7.17 -30.06
N GLN A 95 3.41 -7.93 -30.62
CA GLN A 95 2.43 -8.73 -29.88
C GLN A 95 2.85 -10.19 -29.73
N GLU A 96 3.57 -10.72 -30.73
CA GLU A 96 4.05 -12.10 -30.73
C GLU A 96 5.58 -12.18 -30.70
N VAL A 97 6.08 -13.18 -29.97
CA VAL A 97 7.52 -13.46 -29.85
C VAL A 97 8.14 -13.79 -31.21
N SER A 98 7.40 -14.50 -32.07
CA SER A 98 7.82 -14.88 -33.42
C SER A 98 8.15 -13.65 -34.28
N GLN A 99 7.26 -12.66 -34.28
CA GLN A 99 7.44 -11.39 -35.00
C GLN A 99 8.69 -10.67 -34.51
N PHE A 100 8.87 -10.60 -33.19
CA PHE A 100 10.03 -9.98 -32.57
C PHE A 100 11.35 -10.70 -32.87
N GLN A 101 11.35 -12.03 -32.93
CA GLN A 101 12.54 -12.81 -33.28
C GLN A 101 12.91 -12.69 -34.77
N SER A 102 11.91 -12.55 -35.64
CA SER A 102 12.11 -12.39 -37.09
C SER A 102 12.48 -10.97 -37.51
N ALA A 103 12.25 -9.98 -36.65
CA ALA A 103 12.52 -8.58 -36.99
C ALA A 103 14.02 -8.31 -37.00
N ASP A 104 14.51 -7.66 -38.06
CA ASP A 104 15.91 -7.26 -38.17
C ASP A 104 16.35 -6.43 -36.95
N GLU A 105 17.59 -6.64 -36.50
CA GLU A 105 18.22 -5.80 -35.49
C GLU A 105 18.60 -4.46 -36.13
N ASP A 106 17.90 -3.37 -35.76
CA ASP A 106 18.39 -2.04 -36.09
C ASP A 106 19.71 -1.87 -35.33
N LYS A 107 20.82 -1.73 -36.06
CA LYS A 107 22.17 -1.53 -35.49
C LYS A 107 22.36 -0.16 -34.82
N GLN A 108 21.29 0.60 -34.65
CA GLN A 108 21.27 1.97 -34.12
C GLN A 108 20.75 1.99 -32.69
N ALA A 109 20.92 3.11 -31.99
CA ALA A 109 20.42 3.25 -30.63
C ALA A 109 18.88 3.13 -30.61
N GLU A 110 18.37 2.13 -29.90
CA GLU A 110 16.93 1.91 -29.72
C GLU A 110 16.51 2.27 -28.29
N LEU A 111 15.27 2.71 -28.13
CA LEU A 111 14.59 2.78 -26.83
C LEU A 111 13.53 1.69 -26.78
N VAL A 112 13.69 0.74 -25.87
CA VAL A 112 12.80 -0.43 -25.74
C VAL A 112 11.93 -0.27 -24.50
N PHE A 113 10.62 -0.37 -24.68
CA PHE A 113 9.62 -0.38 -23.62
C PHE A 113 8.98 -1.76 -23.52
N LEU A 114 9.10 -2.38 -22.35
CA LEU A 114 8.39 -3.59 -21.96
C LEU A 114 7.18 -3.20 -21.10
N THR A 115 6.05 -3.89 -21.28
CA THR A 115 4.82 -3.60 -20.54
C THR A 115 4.24 -4.86 -19.91
N GLY A 116 3.87 -4.77 -18.63
CA GLY A 116 3.19 -5.82 -17.89
C GLY A 116 4.00 -7.09 -17.64
N TYR A 117 3.27 -8.17 -17.36
CA TYR A 117 3.76 -9.50 -17.07
C TYR A 117 4.47 -10.09 -18.30
N PRO A 118 5.71 -10.56 -18.17
CA PRO A 118 6.39 -11.19 -19.28
C PRO A 118 6.08 -12.68 -19.27
N SER A 119 5.94 -13.33 -20.43
CA SER A 119 6.01 -14.81 -20.44
C SER A 119 7.47 -15.27 -20.42
N PRO A 120 7.77 -16.52 -20.01
CA PRO A 120 9.13 -17.08 -20.10
C PRO A 120 9.70 -17.00 -21.52
N GLN A 121 8.85 -17.17 -22.54
CA GLN A 121 9.22 -17.05 -23.96
C GLN A 121 9.66 -15.63 -24.31
N TRP A 122 8.86 -14.64 -23.90
CA TRP A 122 9.19 -13.23 -24.11
C TRP A 122 10.49 -12.85 -23.43
N LEU A 123 10.68 -13.24 -22.16
CA LEU A 123 11.95 -12.96 -21.47
C LEU A 123 13.14 -13.62 -22.16
N ASN A 124 13.04 -14.89 -22.57
CA ASN A 124 14.15 -15.56 -23.26
C ASN A 124 14.49 -14.85 -24.58
N ALA A 125 13.49 -14.43 -25.35
CA ALA A 125 13.72 -13.70 -26.60
C ALA A 125 14.39 -12.34 -26.36
N VAL A 126 13.88 -11.54 -25.42
CA VAL A 126 14.42 -10.21 -25.12
C VAL A 126 15.83 -10.29 -24.51
N VAL A 127 16.08 -11.26 -23.62
CA VAL A 127 17.42 -11.48 -23.04
C VAL A 127 18.43 -11.88 -24.10
N THR A 128 18.04 -12.73 -25.04
CA THR A 128 18.93 -13.20 -26.11
C THR A 128 19.27 -12.08 -27.08
N ARG A 129 18.28 -11.28 -27.50
CA ARG A 129 18.48 -10.17 -28.45
C ARG A 129 19.24 -8.99 -27.85
N TYR A 130 18.85 -8.54 -26.65
CA TYR A 130 19.37 -7.31 -26.07
C TYR A 130 20.43 -7.51 -24.98
N GLY A 131 20.83 -8.75 -24.71
CA GLY A 131 21.81 -9.07 -23.66
C GLY A 131 21.43 -8.49 -22.30
N ILE A 132 20.14 -8.59 -21.92
CA ILE A 132 19.64 -7.99 -20.68
C ILE A 132 20.37 -8.56 -19.46
N ASP A 133 20.85 -7.67 -18.59
CA ASP A 133 21.44 -8.06 -17.32
C ASP A 133 20.38 -8.70 -16.42
N HIS A 134 20.65 -9.90 -15.91
CA HIS A 134 19.83 -10.58 -14.91
C HIS A 134 19.42 -9.72 -13.70
N ARG A 135 20.23 -8.71 -13.33
CA ARG A 135 19.90 -7.77 -12.25
C ARG A 135 18.70 -6.89 -12.59
N PHE A 136 18.53 -6.53 -13.88
CA PHE A 136 17.36 -5.81 -14.37
C PHE A 136 16.10 -6.68 -14.20
N LEU A 137 16.17 -7.94 -14.63
CA LEU A 137 15.07 -8.89 -14.50
C LEU A 137 14.71 -9.13 -13.04
N HIS A 138 15.71 -9.43 -12.20
CA HIS A 138 15.49 -9.71 -10.79
C HIS A 138 14.92 -8.50 -10.03
N ARG A 139 15.34 -7.28 -10.38
CA ARG A 139 14.79 -6.06 -9.78
C ARG A 139 13.35 -5.82 -10.19
N HIS A 140 13.04 -5.94 -11.48
CA HIS A 140 11.68 -5.69 -11.93
C HIS A 140 10.74 -6.83 -11.51
N LEU A 141 11.20 -8.07 -11.48
CA LEU A 141 10.42 -9.24 -11.06
C LEU A 141 10.65 -9.57 -9.57
N ASP A 142 10.75 -8.56 -8.72
CA ASP A 142 10.96 -8.75 -7.26
C ASP A 142 9.79 -9.47 -6.56
N PHE A 143 8.62 -9.51 -7.18
CA PHE A 143 7.44 -10.26 -6.77
C PHE A 143 7.49 -11.74 -7.14
N LEU A 144 8.53 -12.19 -7.86
CA LEU A 144 8.79 -13.62 -8.06
C LEU A 144 8.86 -14.29 -6.68
N PRO A 145 7.99 -15.28 -6.39
CA PRO A 145 8.08 -16.01 -5.15
C PRO A 145 9.45 -16.68 -5.10
N THR A 146 10.25 -16.26 -4.13
CA THR A 146 11.57 -16.83 -3.79
C THR A 146 11.38 -18.20 -3.12
N GLY A 147 10.65 -19.10 -3.76
CA GLY A 147 10.35 -20.45 -3.25
C GLY A 147 9.86 -20.44 -1.79
N GLN A 148 10.43 -21.32 -0.96
CA GLN A 148 10.07 -21.41 0.47
C GLN A 148 10.64 -20.27 1.34
N ARG A 149 11.57 -19.44 0.83
CA ARG A 149 12.33 -18.51 1.66
C ARG A 149 12.68 -17.21 0.95
N ASP A 150 12.25 -16.09 1.54
CA ASP A 150 12.73 -14.77 1.13
C ASP A 150 14.21 -14.59 1.49
N TRP A 151 15.00 -14.19 0.51
CA TRP A 151 16.43 -13.96 0.63
C TRP A 151 16.76 -12.49 0.90
N TYR A 152 15.76 -11.60 0.94
CA TYR A 152 15.90 -10.17 1.24
C TYR A 152 16.97 -9.47 0.39
N ALA A 153 17.07 -9.86 -0.89
CA ALA A 153 18.10 -9.38 -1.82
C ALA A 153 17.83 -7.96 -2.34
N ILE A 154 16.65 -7.41 -2.05
CA ILE A 154 16.17 -6.10 -2.52
C ILE A 154 15.70 -5.30 -1.30
N PRO A 155 16.01 -4.00 -1.18
CA PRO A 155 16.82 -3.22 -2.13
C PRO A 155 18.32 -3.52 -2.03
N SER A 156 19.00 -3.49 -3.17
CA SER A 156 20.47 -3.60 -3.24
C SER A 156 21.13 -2.29 -2.83
N VAL A 157 22.36 -2.38 -2.30
CA VAL A 157 23.16 -1.20 -1.96
C VAL A 157 23.44 -0.34 -3.21
N PRO A 158 23.51 1.01 -3.08
CA PRO A 158 23.69 1.91 -4.23
C PRO A 158 24.88 1.54 -5.11
N SER A 159 26.01 1.13 -4.52
CA SER A 159 27.23 0.71 -5.23
C SER A 159 27.04 -0.50 -6.16
N ARG A 160 26.00 -1.32 -5.94
CA ARG A 160 25.65 -2.48 -6.78
C ARG A 160 24.46 -2.24 -7.70
N SER A 161 23.78 -1.11 -7.52
CA SER A 161 22.55 -0.69 -8.21
C SER A 161 22.79 0.42 -9.25
N GLN A 162 24.05 0.71 -9.53
CA GLN A 162 24.54 1.80 -10.35
C GLN A 162 23.98 1.88 -11.79
N GLN A 163 23.30 0.86 -12.31
CA GLN A 163 22.81 0.85 -13.70
C GLN A 163 21.29 0.92 -13.81
N PHE A 164 20.57 0.88 -12.70
CA PHE A 164 19.13 0.70 -12.70
C PHE A 164 18.44 1.72 -11.81
N ILE A 165 17.39 2.33 -12.35
CA ILE A 165 16.50 3.23 -11.62
C ILE A 165 15.14 2.53 -11.53
N GLN A 166 14.58 2.45 -10.33
CA GLN A 166 13.23 1.92 -10.11
C GLN A 166 12.35 3.06 -9.67
N ILE A 167 11.31 3.31 -10.44
CA ILE A 167 10.36 4.42 -10.27
C ILE A 167 9.02 3.80 -9.87
N VAL A 168 8.42 4.28 -8.79
CA VAL A 168 7.08 3.87 -8.36
C VAL A 168 6.09 4.94 -8.80
N VAL A 169 5.03 4.51 -9.48
CA VAL A 169 3.98 5.37 -10.04
C VAL A 169 2.65 5.01 -9.38
N PRO A 170 1.97 5.97 -8.74
CA PRO A 170 0.64 5.74 -8.18
C PRO A 170 -0.42 5.92 -9.27
N CYS A 171 -1.47 5.11 -9.20
CA CYS A 171 -2.68 5.28 -10.00
C CYS A 171 -3.87 5.34 -9.04
N ILE A 172 -4.53 6.49 -8.99
CA ILE A 172 -5.75 6.67 -8.18
C ILE A 172 -6.91 6.04 -8.95
N VAL A 173 -7.73 5.28 -8.24
CA VAL A 173 -8.92 4.61 -8.76
C VAL A 173 -10.09 5.00 -7.89
N PHE A 174 -11.08 5.64 -8.50
CA PHE A 174 -12.35 5.96 -7.86
C PHE A 174 -13.21 4.72 -7.78
N THR A 175 -13.95 4.58 -6.67
CA THR A 175 -14.82 3.43 -6.39
C THR A 175 -16.30 3.72 -6.62
N GLY A 176 -16.64 4.94 -7.06
CA GLY A 176 -18.02 5.41 -7.23
C GLY A 176 -18.78 5.67 -5.92
N HIS A 177 -18.07 5.73 -4.79
CA HIS A 177 -18.65 5.97 -3.46
C HIS A 177 -18.33 7.37 -2.92
N GLU A 178 -18.50 8.42 -3.73
CA GLU A 178 -18.28 9.80 -3.29
C GLU A 178 -19.14 10.13 -2.06
N GLY A 179 -18.52 10.65 -1.00
CA GLY A 179 -19.21 11.09 0.22
C GLY A 179 -19.63 9.97 1.18
N ARG A 180 -19.42 8.68 0.88
CA ARG A 180 -19.78 7.59 1.79
C ARG A 180 -18.70 7.38 2.84
N PHE A 181 -19.06 7.52 4.12
CA PHE A 181 -18.20 7.12 5.21
C PHE A 181 -18.07 5.59 5.26
N VAL A 182 -16.84 5.10 5.29
CA VAL A 182 -16.53 3.68 5.50
C VAL A 182 -15.85 3.55 6.86
N PRO A 183 -16.38 2.69 7.77
CA PRO A 183 -15.77 2.42 9.07
C PRO A 183 -14.32 1.96 8.95
N ALA A 184 -13.50 2.25 9.97
CA ALA A 184 -12.10 1.86 10.00
C ALA A 184 -11.90 0.33 9.99
N GLU A 185 -12.79 -0.43 10.64
CA GLU A 185 -12.82 -1.90 10.58
C GLU A 185 -12.98 -2.42 9.14
N ASP A 186 -13.96 -1.89 8.39
CA ASP A 186 -14.19 -2.26 6.99
C ASP A 186 -12.99 -1.89 6.10
N LEU A 187 -12.36 -0.73 6.34
CA LEU A 187 -11.12 -0.34 5.64
C LEU A 187 -9.98 -1.33 5.94
N GLN A 188 -9.82 -1.75 7.19
CA GLN A 188 -8.80 -2.71 7.58
C GLN A 188 -9.03 -4.09 6.95
N GLN A 189 -10.27 -4.56 6.94
CA GLN A 189 -10.64 -5.81 6.30
C GLN A 189 -10.40 -5.74 4.78
N ALA A 190 -10.74 -4.61 4.15
CA ALA A 190 -10.51 -4.38 2.72
C ALA A 190 -9.01 -4.40 2.38
N ARG A 191 -8.16 -3.74 3.20
CA ARG A 191 -6.70 -3.77 3.04
C ARG A 191 -6.15 -5.19 3.10
N PHE A 192 -6.58 -5.99 4.08
CA PHE A 192 -6.15 -7.38 4.22
C PHE A 192 -6.61 -8.24 3.03
N ALA A 193 -7.87 -8.09 2.62
CA ALA A 193 -8.43 -8.83 1.48
C ALA A 193 -7.69 -8.49 0.17
N CYS A 194 -7.43 -7.21 -0.11
CA CYS A 194 -6.66 -6.80 -1.29
C CYS A 194 -5.23 -7.34 -1.27
N ALA A 195 -4.55 -7.33 -0.11
CA ALA A 195 -3.21 -7.89 0.02
C ALA A 195 -3.19 -9.40 -0.30
N GLU A 196 -4.18 -10.15 0.17
CA GLU A 196 -4.30 -11.58 -0.16
C GLU A 196 -4.65 -11.82 -1.63
N LEU A 197 -5.53 -11.01 -2.23
CA LEU A 197 -5.84 -11.09 -3.67
C LEU A 197 -4.59 -10.81 -4.52
N LEU A 198 -3.79 -9.80 -4.18
CA LEU A 198 -2.52 -9.53 -4.85
C LEU A 198 -1.54 -10.70 -4.70
N ARG A 199 -1.47 -11.30 -3.51
CA ARG A 199 -0.61 -12.48 -3.26
C ARG A 199 -1.05 -13.68 -4.09
N GLN A 200 -2.36 -13.91 -4.22
CA GLN A 200 -2.91 -14.97 -5.07
C GLN A 200 -2.64 -14.69 -6.56
N LYS A 201 -2.85 -13.45 -7.01
CA LYS A 201 -2.58 -13.05 -8.39
C LYS A 201 -1.10 -13.18 -8.74
N SER A 202 -0.21 -12.75 -7.85
CA SER A 202 1.24 -12.98 -7.98
C SER A 202 1.55 -14.47 -8.16
N LYS A 203 0.98 -15.35 -7.32
CA LYS A 203 1.15 -16.81 -7.51
C LYS A 203 0.62 -17.32 -8.85
N SER A 204 -0.47 -16.75 -9.37
CA SER A 204 -1.05 -17.15 -10.65
C SER A 204 -0.16 -16.83 -11.84
N PHE A 205 0.63 -15.75 -11.78
CA PHE A 205 1.64 -15.46 -12.81
C PHE A 205 2.68 -16.57 -12.91
N PHE A 206 3.00 -17.24 -11.81
CA PHE A 206 4.06 -18.26 -11.76
C PHE A 206 3.54 -19.71 -11.77
N GLY A 207 2.22 -19.89 -11.74
CA GLY A 207 1.62 -21.20 -11.97
C GLY A 207 1.90 -21.69 -13.38
N ARG A 208 1.70 -22.99 -13.63
CA ARG A 208 1.66 -23.54 -15.02
C ARG A 208 0.43 -23.09 -15.81
N THR A 209 -0.26 -22.05 -15.33
CA THR A 209 -1.40 -21.43 -15.97
C THR A 209 -0.89 -20.56 -17.10
N GLY A 210 -1.45 -20.71 -18.29
CA GLY A 210 -1.08 -19.99 -19.52
C GLY A 210 -1.46 -18.52 -19.48
N THR A 211 -1.02 -17.79 -18.45
CA THR A 211 -1.26 -16.35 -18.29
C THR A 211 -0.63 -15.62 -19.47
N PRO A 212 -1.41 -14.84 -20.25
CA PRO A 212 -0.88 -14.13 -21.40
C PRO A 212 0.14 -13.08 -20.94
N ALA A 213 1.14 -12.86 -21.78
CA ALA A 213 2.08 -11.76 -21.57
C ALA A 213 1.38 -10.42 -21.74
N GLY A 214 2.00 -9.36 -21.23
CA GLY A 214 1.46 -8.01 -21.28
C GLY A 214 0.24 -7.82 -20.39
N GLN A 215 0.09 -8.60 -19.31
CA GLN A 215 -0.93 -8.30 -18.29
C GLN A 215 -0.43 -7.29 -17.26
N THR A 216 -1.27 -6.37 -16.82
CA THR A 216 -0.90 -5.37 -15.80
C THR A 216 -0.52 -6.03 -14.48
N ILE A 217 0.64 -5.64 -13.95
CA ILE A 217 1.13 -6.05 -12.63
C ILE A 217 0.79 -4.96 -11.61
N VAL A 218 0.12 -5.32 -10.52
CA VAL A 218 -0.13 -4.40 -9.41
C VAL A 218 0.79 -4.76 -8.24
N ARG A 219 1.65 -3.83 -7.81
CA ARG A 219 2.64 -4.04 -6.74
C ARG A 219 2.06 -3.86 -5.35
N GLY A 220 1.08 -2.97 -5.23
CA GLY A 220 0.43 -2.65 -3.98
C GLY A 220 -0.90 -1.97 -4.21
N VAL A 221 -1.80 -2.10 -3.23
CA VAL A 221 -3.08 -1.40 -3.20
C VAL A 221 -3.16 -0.68 -1.87
N ASN A 222 -3.34 0.64 -1.93
CA ASN A 222 -3.48 1.48 -0.77
C ASN A 222 -4.93 1.99 -0.66
N ILE A 223 -5.63 1.61 0.41
CA ILE A 223 -7.01 2.04 0.65
C ILE A 223 -7.01 3.03 1.82
N HIS A 224 -7.25 4.30 1.54
CA HIS A 224 -7.25 5.38 2.54
C HIS A 224 -8.68 5.79 2.95
N SER A 225 -9.61 5.71 2.00
CA SER A 225 -11.01 6.06 2.19
C SER A 225 -11.91 5.12 1.38
N GLY A 226 -13.22 5.29 1.53
CA GLY A 226 -14.19 4.60 0.69
C GLY A 226 -14.31 5.17 -0.73
N GLU A 227 -13.84 6.40 -0.98
CA GLU A 227 -14.02 7.12 -2.26
C GLU A 227 -13.01 6.69 -3.33
N ALA A 228 -11.79 6.37 -2.89
CA ALA A 228 -10.69 6.03 -3.79
C ALA A 228 -9.73 5.02 -3.16
N MET A 229 -9.16 4.19 -4.03
CA MET A 229 -7.99 3.35 -3.74
C MET A 229 -6.84 3.74 -4.66
N VAL A 230 -5.60 3.43 -4.27
CA VAL A 230 -4.41 3.76 -5.06
C VAL A 230 -3.63 2.50 -5.38
N LEU A 231 -3.41 2.24 -6.66
CA LEU A 231 -2.62 1.13 -7.17
C LEU A 231 -1.18 1.60 -7.39
N GLU A 232 -0.23 0.83 -6.90
CA GLU A 232 1.19 1.09 -7.11
C GLU A 232 1.72 0.22 -8.25
N HIS A 233 2.40 0.88 -9.20
CA HIS A 233 3.07 0.28 -10.33
C HIS A 233 4.55 0.64 -10.29
N ALA A 234 5.41 -0.21 -10.80
CA ALA A 234 6.83 0.02 -10.92
C ALA A 234 7.24 0.19 -12.39
N ILE A 235 8.21 1.07 -12.61
CA ILE A 235 8.95 1.20 -13.86
C ILE A 235 10.42 0.99 -13.54
N THR A 236 11.05 0.01 -14.19
CA THR A 236 12.49 -0.22 -14.06
C THR A 236 13.18 0.24 -15.32
N VAL A 237 14.15 1.12 -15.17
CA VAL A 237 14.92 1.71 -16.26
C VAL A 237 16.37 1.25 -16.14
N CYS A 238 16.91 0.74 -17.25
CA CYS A 238 18.32 0.48 -17.44
C CYS A 238 18.83 1.45 -18.50
N VAL A 239 19.75 2.32 -18.08
CA VAL A 239 20.40 3.28 -18.98
C VAL A 239 21.81 2.77 -19.26
N ARG A 240 22.11 2.50 -20.53
CA ARG A 240 23.49 2.21 -20.96
C ARG A 240 24.01 3.40 -21.74
N THR A 241 25.15 3.92 -21.31
CA THR A 241 25.81 5.07 -21.94
C THR A 241 26.74 4.67 -23.07
N ASP A 242 26.80 3.41 -23.46
CA ASP A 242 27.80 2.88 -24.41
C ASP A 242 27.28 2.85 -25.87
N GLY A 243 26.20 3.57 -26.18
CA GLY A 243 25.56 3.57 -27.50
C GLY A 243 24.60 2.40 -27.74
N GLU A 244 24.44 1.53 -26.76
CA GLU A 244 23.43 0.46 -26.75
C GLU A 244 22.03 0.98 -26.39
N ALA A 245 21.01 0.16 -26.67
CA ALA A 245 19.62 0.48 -26.41
C ALA A 245 19.33 0.73 -24.91
N SER A 246 18.62 1.83 -24.62
CA SER A 246 18.03 2.10 -23.31
C SER A 246 16.79 1.24 -23.12
N LYS A 247 16.64 0.61 -21.94
CA LYS A 247 15.58 -0.38 -21.69
C LYS A 247 14.71 0.11 -20.54
N MET A 248 13.41 0.17 -20.78
CA MET A 248 12.40 0.55 -19.80
C MET A 248 11.39 -0.58 -19.67
N TRP A 249 10.95 -0.86 -18.46
CA TRP A 249 9.93 -1.86 -18.21
C TRP A 249 8.90 -1.32 -17.23
N SER A 250 7.67 -1.14 -17.71
CA SER A 250 6.51 -0.70 -16.94
C SER A 250 5.62 -1.86 -16.57
N ASP A 251 5.05 -1.82 -15.37
CA ASP A 251 4.04 -2.77 -14.92
C ASP A 251 2.69 -2.64 -15.61
N ALA A 252 2.35 -1.44 -16.12
CA ALA A 252 1.04 -1.22 -16.72
C ALA A 252 1.03 -1.65 -18.19
N ALA A 253 -0.02 -2.35 -18.57
CA ALA A 253 -0.32 -2.74 -19.93
C ALA A 253 -1.73 -2.29 -20.34
N SER A 254 -2.06 -2.45 -21.62
CA SER A 254 -3.37 -2.05 -22.19
C SER A 254 -4.49 -3.03 -21.84
N ASP A 255 -4.62 -3.38 -20.56
CA ASP A 255 -5.65 -4.28 -20.05
C ASP A 255 -6.90 -3.50 -19.61
N ASP A 256 -8.06 -4.16 -19.69
CA ASP A 256 -9.28 -3.67 -19.03
C ASP A 256 -9.08 -3.65 -17.50
N ILE A 257 -9.44 -2.51 -16.89
CA ILE A 257 -9.42 -2.22 -15.45
C ILE A 257 -10.06 -3.37 -14.66
N SER A 258 -11.18 -3.89 -15.13
CA SER A 258 -11.95 -4.94 -14.44
C SER A 258 -11.13 -6.23 -14.20
N ASN A 259 -10.11 -6.49 -15.02
CA ASN A 259 -9.31 -7.72 -14.97
C ASN A 259 -8.15 -7.66 -13.97
N TYR A 260 -7.73 -6.46 -13.55
CA TYR A 260 -6.53 -6.34 -12.72
C TYR A 260 -6.69 -5.61 -11.40
N ILE A 261 -7.74 -4.81 -11.22
CA ILE A 261 -7.98 -4.17 -9.93
C ILE A 261 -8.49 -5.21 -8.93
N PRO A 262 -7.80 -5.41 -7.79
CA PRO A 262 -8.27 -6.33 -6.76
C PRO A 262 -9.40 -5.66 -5.97
N VAL A 263 -10.64 -6.05 -6.24
CA VAL A 263 -11.82 -5.58 -5.50
C VAL A 263 -12.05 -6.47 -4.28
N PRO A 264 -12.02 -5.92 -3.05
CA PRO A 264 -12.20 -6.72 -1.84
C PRO A 264 -13.68 -7.11 -1.63
N GLU A 265 -13.93 -8.34 -1.20
CA GLU A 265 -15.28 -8.84 -0.87
C GLU A 265 -15.78 -8.35 0.50
N VAL A 266 -15.68 -7.05 0.76
CA VAL A 266 -16.14 -6.42 2.01
C VAL A 266 -17.44 -5.65 1.74
N ASN A 267 -18.35 -5.60 2.71
CA ASN A 267 -19.67 -4.98 2.54
C ASN A 267 -19.61 -3.55 2.00
N ALA A 268 -18.62 -2.77 2.45
CA ALA A 268 -18.39 -1.39 1.98
C ALA A 268 -17.95 -1.27 0.52
N PHE A 269 -17.34 -2.32 -0.05
CA PHE A 269 -16.78 -2.35 -1.40
C PHE A 269 -17.51 -3.35 -2.32
N ARG A 270 -18.62 -3.93 -1.87
CA ARG A 270 -19.43 -4.84 -2.68
C ARG A 270 -20.09 -4.04 -3.82
N ASN A 271 -20.05 -4.59 -5.03
CA ASN A 271 -20.65 -4.01 -6.25
C ASN A 271 -19.93 -2.77 -6.82
N VAL A 272 -18.71 -2.44 -6.38
CA VAL A 272 -17.96 -1.29 -6.94
C VAL A 272 -17.37 -1.55 -8.34
N VAL A 273 -17.32 -2.81 -8.79
CA VAL A 273 -16.66 -3.22 -10.05
C VAL A 273 -17.12 -2.39 -11.25
N GLY A 274 -18.42 -2.12 -11.35
CA GLY A 274 -18.99 -1.34 -12.46
C GLY A 274 -18.82 0.18 -12.34
N ALA A 275 -18.28 0.67 -11.22
CA ALA A 275 -18.05 2.08 -10.94
C ALA A 275 -16.57 2.43 -10.78
N LEU A 276 -15.67 1.48 -11.09
CA LEU A 276 -14.23 1.71 -11.03
C LEU A 276 -13.80 2.63 -12.17
N GLU A 277 -13.12 3.71 -11.82
CA GLU A 277 -12.58 4.67 -12.79
C GLU A 277 -11.15 5.06 -12.41
N CYS A 278 -10.20 4.90 -13.32
CA CYS A 278 -8.85 5.43 -13.15
C CYS A 278 -8.87 6.96 -13.26
N CYS A 279 -8.36 7.63 -12.24
CA CYS A 279 -8.16 9.07 -12.26
C CYS A 279 -7.11 9.43 -13.33
N PRO A 280 -7.40 10.41 -14.21
CA PRO A 280 -6.42 10.87 -15.18
C PRO A 280 -5.24 11.54 -14.49
N VAL A 281 -4.05 11.36 -15.08
CA VAL A 281 -2.86 12.10 -14.67
C VAL A 281 -2.83 13.41 -15.44
N PHE A 282 -2.89 14.55 -14.73
CA PHE A 282 -2.88 15.88 -15.35
C PHE A 282 -1.46 16.26 -15.78
N PHE A 283 -0.99 15.60 -16.83
CA PHE A 283 0.29 15.84 -17.47
C PHE A 283 0.09 16.78 -18.66
N GLU A 284 0.30 18.09 -18.43
CA GLU A 284 0.12 19.10 -19.48
C GLU A 284 1.16 18.90 -20.60
N LYS A 285 0.67 18.68 -21.83
CA LYS A 285 1.49 18.87 -23.03
C LYS A 285 1.75 20.36 -23.19
N HIS A 286 2.91 20.73 -23.75
CA HIS A 286 3.03 22.07 -24.34
C HIS A 286 1.84 22.27 -25.29
N LEU A 287 1.15 23.40 -25.18
CA LEU A 287 -0.07 23.74 -25.94
C LEU A 287 0.27 23.88 -27.43
N ASP A 288 0.56 22.77 -28.10
CA ASP A 288 0.71 22.74 -29.55
C ASP A 288 -0.67 22.65 -30.19
N THR A 289 -0.89 23.57 -31.13
CA THR A 289 -2.12 23.84 -31.87
C THR A 289 -2.52 22.73 -32.85
N GLN A 290 -2.00 21.51 -32.71
CA GLN A 290 -2.39 20.41 -33.58
C GLN A 290 -3.67 19.72 -33.09
N PRO A 291 -4.66 19.51 -33.97
CA PRO A 291 -5.87 18.79 -33.59
C PRO A 291 -5.51 17.36 -33.17
N PRO A 292 -6.21 16.79 -32.17
CA PRO A 292 -5.99 15.43 -31.74
C PRO A 292 -6.15 14.49 -32.93
N ARG A 293 -5.15 13.61 -33.15
CA ARG A 293 -5.29 12.49 -34.09
C ARG A 293 -6.46 11.65 -33.58
N SER A 294 -7.55 11.65 -34.34
CA SER A 294 -8.77 10.93 -34.01
C SER A 294 -8.47 9.43 -33.92
N ARG A 295 -8.43 8.89 -32.69
CA ARG A 295 -8.65 7.45 -32.50
C ARG A 295 -10.07 7.18 -32.97
N SER A 296 -10.22 6.33 -33.99
CA SER A 296 -11.52 5.84 -34.45
C SER A 296 -12.16 5.01 -33.33
N ILE A 297 -12.88 5.66 -32.43
CA ILE A 297 -13.71 4.99 -31.43
C ILE A 297 -14.92 4.44 -32.18
N ALA A 298 -15.08 3.12 -32.20
CA ALA A 298 -16.29 2.49 -32.71
C ALA A 298 -17.48 2.96 -31.85
N PRO A 299 -18.58 3.44 -32.45
CA PRO A 299 -19.73 3.93 -31.70
C PRO A 299 -20.40 2.74 -30.99
N GLY A 300 -20.23 2.65 -29.67
CA GLY A 300 -20.92 1.65 -28.84
C GLY A 300 -20.11 0.98 -27.73
N SER A 301 -18.79 1.20 -27.62
CA SER A 301 -18.04 0.76 -26.42
C SER A 301 -18.31 1.74 -25.28
N LEU A 302 -18.88 1.26 -24.17
CA LEU A 302 -18.85 1.98 -22.89
C LEU A 302 -17.42 2.50 -22.69
N GLU A 303 -17.25 3.79 -22.39
CA GLU A 303 -15.94 4.40 -22.17
C GLU A 303 -15.23 3.70 -21.01
N SER A 304 -14.47 2.64 -21.31
CA SER A 304 -13.63 1.97 -20.34
C SER A 304 -12.58 2.99 -19.94
N SER A 305 -12.61 3.44 -18.68
CA SER A 305 -11.58 4.33 -18.15
C SER A 305 -10.20 3.74 -18.48
N VAL A 306 -9.31 4.56 -19.04
CA VAL A 306 -7.98 4.11 -19.46
C VAL A 306 -6.97 4.55 -18.41
N GLN A 307 -6.19 3.60 -17.90
CA GLN A 307 -5.11 3.91 -16.98
C GLN A 307 -4.02 4.73 -17.69
N ALA A 308 -3.72 5.95 -17.22
CA ALA A 308 -2.76 6.83 -17.91
C ALA A 308 -1.37 6.20 -18.14
N LEU A 309 -0.90 5.37 -17.21
CA LEU A 309 0.41 4.70 -17.33
C LEU A 309 0.45 3.65 -18.45
N SER A 310 -0.68 3.00 -18.80
CA SER A 310 -0.70 2.00 -19.88
C SER A 310 -0.56 2.62 -21.26
N VAL A 311 -0.92 3.90 -21.39
CA VAL A 311 -0.81 4.66 -22.65
C VAL A 311 0.61 5.19 -22.87
N LEU A 312 1.39 5.37 -21.80
CA LEU A 312 2.71 5.98 -21.85
C LEU A 312 3.65 5.30 -22.84
N ALA A 313 3.62 3.97 -22.93
CA ALA A 313 4.49 3.21 -23.84
C ALA A 313 4.09 3.33 -25.32
N THR A 314 2.86 3.74 -25.63
CA THR A 314 2.38 3.95 -27.00
C THR A 314 2.61 5.38 -27.46
N ASP A 315 2.32 6.34 -26.58
CA ASP A 315 2.36 7.77 -26.87
C ASP A 315 3.63 8.43 -26.30
N TYR A 316 4.72 7.67 -26.14
CA TYR A 316 5.95 8.18 -25.52
C TYR A 316 6.63 9.27 -26.33
N GLY A 317 7.18 10.26 -25.63
CA GLY A 317 8.08 11.27 -26.17
C GLY A 317 7.36 12.42 -26.87
N HIS A 318 6.11 12.68 -26.51
CA HIS A 318 5.39 13.87 -26.97
C HIS A 318 5.93 15.18 -26.37
N THR A 319 6.59 15.11 -25.22
CA THR A 319 7.19 16.26 -24.55
C THR A 319 8.70 16.32 -24.71
N LEU A 320 9.28 15.34 -25.41
CA LEU A 320 10.73 15.22 -25.59
C LEU A 320 11.20 15.95 -26.85
N GLU A 321 12.35 16.61 -26.72
CA GLU A 321 13.11 17.10 -27.87
C GLU A 321 13.96 15.96 -28.46
N TRP A 322 13.44 15.26 -29.48
CA TRP A 322 14.08 14.07 -30.05
C TRP A 322 15.51 14.33 -30.57
N SER A 323 15.78 15.50 -31.14
CA SER A 323 17.14 15.93 -31.52
C SER A 323 18.13 15.90 -30.35
N ALA A 324 17.69 16.31 -29.16
CA ALA A 324 18.51 16.27 -27.95
C ALA A 324 18.64 14.83 -27.42
N VAL A 325 17.57 14.04 -27.48
CA VAL A 325 17.59 12.62 -27.07
C VAL A 325 18.54 11.78 -27.93
N GLN A 326 18.66 12.06 -29.23
CA GLN A 326 19.65 11.41 -30.10
C GLN A 326 21.08 11.64 -29.62
N GLN A 327 21.39 12.85 -29.14
CA GLN A 327 22.71 13.21 -28.64
C GLN A 327 22.97 12.64 -27.25
N ASP A 328 21.94 12.63 -26.39
CA ASP A 328 22.01 12.10 -25.03
C ASP A 328 20.73 11.31 -24.68
N PRO A 329 20.74 9.98 -24.85
CA PRO A 329 19.58 9.12 -24.60
C PRO A 329 19.06 9.18 -23.15
N VAL A 330 19.83 9.72 -22.22
CA VAL A 330 19.40 9.98 -20.84
C VAL A 330 18.24 10.97 -20.78
N LEU A 331 18.19 11.92 -21.73
CA LEU A 331 17.11 12.90 -21.81
C LEU A 331 15.76 12.24 -22.11
N ALA A 332 15.75 11.00 -22.62
CA ALA A 332 14.53 10.24 -22.76
C ALA A 332 13.81 10.07 -21.41
N LEU A 333 14.52 10.08 -20.27
CA LEU A 333 13.90 9.94 -18.94
C LEU A 333 13.09 11.17 -18.49
N GLU A 334 13.22 12.30 -19.18
CA GLU A 334 12.59 13.55 -18.75
C GLU A 334 11.07 13.42 -18.63
N GLU A 335 10.42 12.90 -19.68
CA GLU A 335 8.97 12.68 -19.73
C GLU A 335 8.51 11.69 -18.65
N LEU A 336 9.26 10.59 -18.47
CA LEU A 336 8.98 9.57 -17.46
C LEU A 336 9.02 10.12 -16.03
N LEU A 337 10.07 10.87 -15.70
CA LEU A 337 10.24 11.48 -14.38
C LEU A 337 9.21 12.59 -14.17
N ALA A 338 8.88 13.36 -15.21
CA ALA A 338 7.84 14.38 -15.14
C ALA A 338 6.46 13.76 -14.88
N PHE A 339 6.10 12.71 -15.62
CA PHE A 339 4.86 11.96 -15.42
C PHE A 339 4.78 11.40 -14.00
N GLN A 340 5.85 10.79 -13.50
CA GLN A 340 5.86 10.26 -12.14
C GLN A 340 5.71 11.35 -11.08
N SER A 341 6.42 12.49 -11.20
CA SER A 341 6.30 13.58 -10.23
C SER A 341 4.88 14.14 -10.16
N VAL A 342 4.20 14.29 -11.30
CA VAL A 342 2.82 14.76 -11.37
C VAL A 342 1.86 13.76 -10.74
N ALA A 343 1.95 12.48 -11.12
CA ALA A 343 1.12 11.42 -10.55
C ALA A 343 1.32 11.30 -9.02
N ALA A 344 2.57 11.37 -8.57
CA ALA A 344 2.91 11.38 -7.15
C ALA A 344 2.32 12.59 -6.41
N MET A 345 2.39 13.79 -6.99
CA MET A 345 1.78 14.99 -6.41
C MET A 345 0.26 14.87 -6.30
N GLN A 346 -0.42 14.36 -7.33
CA GLN A 346 -1.86 14.11 -7.27
C GLN A 346 -2.22 13.16 -6.12
N TYR A 347 -1.41 12.11 -5.92
CA TYR A 347 -1.59 11.20 -4.80
C TYR A 347 -1.39 11.89 -3.44
N LEU A 348 -0.32 12.67 -3.27
CA LEU A 348 -0.10 13.44 -2.03
C LEU A 348 -1.24 14.43 -1.75
N ASN A 349 -1.76 15.09 -2.78
CA ASN A 349 -2.92 15.99 -2.66
C ASN A 349 -4.19 15.24 -2.22
N MET A 350 -4.43 14.04 -2.74
CA MET A 350 -5.51 13.17 -2.29
C MET A 350 -5.35 12.81 -0.81
N LEU A 351 -4.15 12.39 -0.40
CA LEU A 351 -3.85 12.07 1.01
C LEU A 351 -4.03 13.30 1.91
N ARG A 352 -3.62 14.49 1.46
CA ARG A 352 -3.82 15.74 2.18
C ARG A 352 -5.31 16.01 2.41
N LYS A 353 -6.15 15.83 1.38
CA LYS A 353 -7.62 15.93 1.51
C LYS A 353 -8.15 14.94 2.53
N ASP A 354 -7.78 13.66 2.43
CA ASP A 354 -8.25 12.59 3.32
C ASP A 354 -7.85 12.84 4.79
N ILE A 355 -6.58 13.20 5.04
CA ILE A 355 -6.06 13.52 6.38
C ILE A 355 -6.80 14.71 6.97
N THR A 356 -6.96 15.79 6.19
CA THR A 356 -7.66 17.00 6.65
C THR A 356 -9.13 16.73 6.95
N GLN A 357 -9.80 15.94 6.11
CA GLN A 357 -11.19 15.54 6.33
C GLN A 357 -11.33 14.66 7.58
N ALA A 358 -10.42 13.71 7.80
CA ALA A 358 -10.40 12.88 9.01
C ALA A 358 -10.18 13.72 10.27
N MET A 359 -9.29 14.70 10.23
CA MET A 359 -9.08 15.63 11.35
C MET A 359 -10.32 16.47 11.66
N HIS A 360 -11.00 16.99 10.65
CA HIS A 360 -12.23 17.77 10.86
C HIS A 360 -13.36 16.95 11.47
N ARG A 361 -13.53 15.68 11.03
CA ARG A 361 -14.52 14.78 11.64
C ARG A 361 -14.27 14.61 13.14
N ASN A 362 -13.01 14.44 13.55
CA ASN A 362 -12.66 14.25 14.96
C ASN A 362 -12.84 15.49 15.84
N GLN A 363 -12.96 16.69 15.25
CA GLN A 363 -13.27 17.91 16.00
C GLN A 363 -14.77 18.09 16.26
N THR A 364 -15.63 17.52 15.41
CA THR A 364 -17.09 17.72 15.48
C THR A 364 -17.82 16.58 16.19
N ILE A 365 -17.18 15.42 16.33
CA ILE A 365 -17.74 14.24 16.97
C ILE A 365 -17.81 14.41 18.51
N ASP A 366 -18.92 13.98 19.10
CA ASP A 366 -19.08 13.94 20.56
C ASP A 366 -18.00 13.04 21.18
N VAL A 367 -17.47 13.46 22.32
CA VAL A 367 -16.36 12.81 23.03
C VAL A 367 -16.66 11.33 23.33
N ALA A 368 -17.94 10.96 23.39
CA ALA A 368 -18.43 9.59 23.60
C ALA A 368 -18.33 8.65 22.38
N SER A 369 -18.14 9.16 21.15
CA SER A 369 -18.03 8.36 19.92
C SER A 369 -16.65 8.45 19.26
N LEU A 370 -15.64 8.94 19.97
CA LEU A 370 -14.24 8.86 19.55
C LEU A 370 -13.82 7.39 19.42
N ASN A 371 -13.57 6.98 18.17
CA ASN A 371 -13.16 5.63 17.88
C ASN A 371 -11.62 5.56 17.81
N MET A 372 -11.00 4.72 18.65
CA MET A 372 -9.55 4.47 18.59
C MET A 372 -9.14 3.87 17.23
N GLU A 373 -10.07 3.29 16.48
CA GLU A 373 -9.80 2.75 15.15
C GLU A 373 -9.37 3.81 14.13
N ASP A 374 -9.75 5.09 14.29
CA ASP A 374 -9.28 6.16 13.40
C ASP A 374 -7.76 6.38 13.52
N ILE A 375 -7.17 6.10 14.68
CA ILE A 375 -5.71 6.13 14.87
C ILE A 375 -5.03 5.11 13.93
N SER A 376 -5.64 3.94 13.75
CA SER A 376 -5.11 2.92 12.83
C SER A 376 -5.04 3.45 11.39
N ASN A 377 -5.99 4.31 10.98
CA ASN A 377 -6.00 4.91 9.66
C ASN A 377 -4.90 5.96 9.49
N PHE A 378 -4.63 6.77 10.53
CA PHE A 378 -3.50 7.69 10.54
C PHE A 378 -2.16 6.95 10.51
N GLU A 379 -1.99 5.89 11.29
CA GLU A 379 -0.78 5.06 11.28
C GLU A 379 -0.56 4.39 9.93
N TYR A 380 -1.62 3.86 9.32
CA TYR A 380 -1.56 3.27 7.99
C TYR A 380 -1.12 4.29 6.93
N THR A 381 -1.76 5.47 6.90
CA THR A 381 -1.43 6.53 5.95
C THR A 381 -0.02 7.06 6.18
N LYS A 382 0.41 7.22 7.43
CA LYS A 382 1.77 7.59 7.80
C LYS A 382 2.79 6.58 7.28
N ALA A 383 2.56 5.28 7.46
CA ALA A 383 3.47 4.23 6.99
C ALA A 383 3.69 4.32 5.47
N ILE A 384 2.62 4.59 4.72
CA ILE A 384 2.69 4.82 3.27
C ILE A 384 3.49 6.08 2.95
N LEU A 385 3.21 7.22 3.59
CA LEU A 385 3.93 8.47 3.37
C LEU A 385 5.44 8.32 3.68
N VAL A 386 5.80 7.58 4.72
CA VAL A 386 7.21 7.28 5.05
C VAL A 386 7.87 6.50 3.92
N ARG A 387 7.19 5.49 3.37
CA ARG A 387 7.68 4.70 2.22
C ARG A 387 7.87 5.59 0.99
N TRP A 388 6.91 6.45 0.67
CA TRP A 388 7.00 7.38 -0.46
C TRP A 388 8.09 8.43 -0.28
N ALA A 389 8.25 9.01 0.92
CA ALA A 389 9.34 9.93 1.21
C ALA A 389 10.72 9.27 1.06
N ALA A 390 10.87 8.01 1.48
CA ALA A 390 12.09 7.25 1.27
C ALA A 390 12.34 6.95 -0.23
N HIS A 391 11.28 6.66 -0.98
CA HIS A 391 11.35 6.45 -2.43
C HIS A 391 11.83 7.71 -3.17
N PHE A 392 11.24 8.88 -2.90
CA PHE A 392 11.66 10.14 -3.52
C PHE A 392 13.12 10.48 -3.22
N ARG A 393 13.57 10.29 -1.98
CA ARG A 393 14.98 10.49 -1.60
C ARG A 393 15.91 9.52 -2.33
N THR A 394 15.51 8.26 -2.47
CA THR A 394 16.29 7.24 -3.21
C THR A 394 16.39 7.59 -4.69
N LEU A 395 15.30 8.05 -5.31
CA LEU A 395 15.32 8.55 -6.69
C LEU A 395 16.20 9.80 -6.81
N CYS A 396 16.08 10.76 -5.91
CA CYS A 396 16.90 11.98 -5.93
C CYS A 396 18.40 11.65 -5.86
N GLN A 397 18.79 10.70 -5.00
CA GLN A 397 20.16 10.19 -4.92
C GLN A 397 20.60 9.49 -6.22
N ALA A 398 19.73 8.70 -6.84
CA ALA A 398 20.03 8.04 -8.11
C ALA A 398 20.25 9.04 -9.26
N LEU A 399 19.60 10.21 -9.22
CA LEU A 399 19.77 11.31 -10.18
C LEU A 399 20.98 12.23 -9.86
N GLY A 400 21.70 12.00 -8.77
CA GLY A 400 22.82 12.83 -8.33
C GLY A 400 24.05 12.70 -9.25
N PRO A 401 24.68 13.82 -9.67
CA PRO A 401 25.88 13.80 -10.51
C PRO A 401 27.13 13.31 -9.74
N ASP A 402 27.12 13.48 -8.42
CA ASP A 402 28.27 13.19 -7.54
C ASP A 402 28.36 11.71 -7.13
N CYS A 403 27.41 10.88 -7.54
CA CYS A 403 27.42 9.45 -7.24
C CYS A 403 28.39 8.71 -8.19
N PRO A 404 29.53 8.19 -7.69
CA PRO A 404 30.45 7.43 -8.51
C PRO A 404 29.72 6.22 -9.09
N GLY A 405 29.76 6.08 -10.41
CA GLY A 405 29.07 5.01 -11.13
C GLY A 405 27.56 5.18 -11.29
N SER A 406 26.98 6.36 -11.03
CA SER A 406 25.60 6.64 -11.44
C SER A 406 25.41 6.32 -12.93
N PRO A 407 24.27 5.74 -13.35
CA PRO A 407 24.00 5.53 -14.79
C PRO A 407 23.88 6.88 -15.51
N LEU A 408 23.72 7.93 -14.72
CA LEU A 408 23.57 9.32 -15.08
C LEU A 408 24.83 10.14 -14.78
N ALA A 409 25.96 9.50 -14.45
CA ALA A 409 27.24 10.20 -14.29
C ALA A 409 27.74 10.81 -15.61
N PRO A 410 28.44 11.96 -15.57
CA PRO A 410 29.05 12.58 -16.74
C PRO A 410 30.00 11.61 -17.45
N ARG A 411 29.95 11.55 -18.79
CA ARG A 411 30.98 10.85 -19.57
C ARG A 411 32.33 11.56 -19.43
N SER A 412 33.40 10.91 -19.88
CA SER A 412 34.76 11.48 -19.98
C SER A 412 34.86 12.80 -20.75
N HIS A 413 33.83 13.17 -21.54
CA HIS A 413 33.74 14.42 -22.29
C HIS A 413 32.89 15.53 -21.61
N GLY A 414 32.53 15.36 -20.33
CA GLY A 414 31.70 16.32 -19.59
C GLY A 414 30.20 16.05 -19.73
N MET A 415 29.40 16.67 -18.86
CA MET A 415 27.93 16.59 -18.87
C MET A 415 27.38 17.62 -19.86
N SER A 416 26.40 17.21 -20.69
CA SER A 416 25.72 18.16 -21.56
C SER A 416 24.91 19.17 -20.71
N PRO A 417 24.86 20.46 -21.09
CA PRO A 417 24.15 21.48 -20.32
C PRO A 417 22.64 21.17 -20.23
N SER A 418 22.07 20.55 -21.26
CA SER A 418 20.66 20.12 -21.28
C SER A 418 20.39 19.03 -20.23
N ARG A 419 21.28 18.03 -20.12
CA ARG A 419 21.17 16.98 -19.10
C ARG A 419 21.35 17.52 -17.69
N GLU A 420 22.31 18.41 -17.48
CA GLU A 420 22.53 19.04 -16.19
C GLU A 420 21.28 19.81 -15.74
N ARG A 421 20.69 20.59 -16.66
CA ARG A 421 19.44 21.32 -16.42
C ARG A 421 18.30 20.36 -16.08
N MET A 422 18.07 19.34 -16.90
CA MET A 422 17.02 18.33 -16.68
C MET A 422 17.19 17.67 -15.30
N LEU A 423 18.37 17.14 -14.98
CA LEU A 423 18.63 16.48 -13.69
C LEU A 423 18.47 17.42 -12.49
N THR A 424 18.82 18.69 -12.63
CA THR A 424 18.67 19.69 -11.56
C THR A 424 17.20 20.01 -11.31
N LEU A 425 16.40 20.19 -12.37
CA LEU A 425 14.96 20.42 -12.24
C LEU A 425 14.26 19.20 -11.63
N LYS A 426 14.54 17.98 -12.12
CA LYS A 426 13.89 16.78 -11.59
C LYS A 426 14.28 16.45 -10.15
N ARG A 427 15.52 16.76 -9.74
CA ARG A 427 15.91 16.65 -8.32
C ARG A 427 15.14 17.64 -7.44
N ARG A 428 14.97 18.88 -7.89
CA ARG A 428 14.15 19.88 -7.18
C ARG A 428 12.71 19.41 -7.01
N ASP A 429 12.11 18.81 -8.03
CA ASP A 429 10.75 18.27 -7.95
C ASP A 429 10.66 17.12 -6.93
N LEU A 430 11.64 16.21 -6.93
CA LEU A 430 11.72 15.09 -5.97
C LEU A 430 11.94 15.56 -4.53
N ASP A 431 12.78 16.57 -4.32
CA ASP A 431 13.00 17.17 -3.00
C ASP A 431 11.72 17.84 -2.49
N PHE A 432 10.97 18.51 -3.38
CA PHE A 432 9.66 19.07 -3.05
C PHE A 432 8.66 17.98 -2.65
N LEU A 433 8.56 16.89 -3.42
CA LEU A 433 7.71 15.74 -3.10
C LEU A 433 8.07 15.10 -1.76
N ALA A 434 9.37 14.95 -1.47
CA ALA A 434 9.85 14.41 -0.19
C ALA A 434 9.51 15.33 1.00
N ALA A 435 9.61 16.65 0.81
CA ALA A 435 9.24 17.63 1.83
C ALA A 435 7.72 17.64 2.06
N GLU A 436 6.91 17.58 1.00
CA GLU A 436 5.46 17.52 1.09
C GLU A 436 4.98 16.26 1.82
N ALA A 437 5.56 15.10 1.49
CA ALA A 437 5.29 13.85 2.23
C ALA A 437 5.66 13.97 3.72
N GLN A 438 6.74 14.68 4.05
CA GLN A 438 7.14 14.93 5.45
C GLN A 438 6.14 15.81 6.20
N VAL A 439 5.62 16.86 5.56
CA VAL A 439 4.55 17.71 6.13
C VAL A 439 3.30 16.88 6.43
N LEU A 440 2.91 15.98 5.52
CA LEU A 440 1.75 15.11 5.73
C LEU A 440 1.98 14.08 6.85
N ILE A 441 3.21 13.57 7.01
CA ILE A 441 3.58 12.70 8.15
C ILE A 441 3.38 13.43 9.48
N GLU A 442 3.85 14.68 9.58
CA GLU A 442 3.66 15.50 10.78
C GLU A 442 2.18 15.79 11.05
N LEU A 443 1.40 16.01 9.98
CA LEU A 443 -0.04 16.20 10.09
C LEU A 443 -0.75 14.94 10.62
N CYS A 444 -0.34 13.74 10.19
CA CYS A 444 -0.84 12.48 10.76
C CYS A 444 -0.51 12.34 12.24
N ASP A 445 0.73 12.67 12.66
CA ASP A 445 1.14 12.61 14.06
C ASP A 445 0.37 13.60 14.93
N SER A 446 0.15 14.82 14.43
CA SER A 446 -0.67 15.85 15.09
C SER A 446 -2.14 15.43 15.22
N GLY A 447 -2.73 14.87 14.14
CA GLY A 447 -4.08 14.32 14.15
C GLY A 447 -4.24 13.20 15.19
N LYS A 448 -3.31 12.24 15.22
CA LYS A 448 -3.28 11.17 16.22
C LYS A 448 -3.17 11.71 17.65
N ALA A 449 -2.24 12.64 17.90
CA ALA A 449 -2.05 13.22 19.23
C ALA A 449 -3.32 13.93 19.72
N THR A 450 -4.03 14.61 18.82
CA THR A 450 -5.31 15.25 19.11
C THR A 450 -6.37 14.23 19.51
N ILE A 451 -6.51 13.13 18.76
CA ILE A 451 -7.48 12.05 19.07
C ILE A 451 -7.14 11.40 20.42
N MET A 452 -5.87 11.07 20.65
CA MET A 452 -5.42 10.48 21.92
C MET A 452 -5.67 11.42 23.10
N GLY A 453 -5.40 12.72 22.94
CA GLY A 453 -5.68 13.73 23.96
C GLY A 453 -7.17 13.82 24.28
N ASN A 454 -8.02 13.88 23.26
CA ASN A 454 -9.47 13.92 23.42
C ASN A 454 -10.02 12.64 24.07
N PHE A 455 -9.53 11.47 23.66
CA PHE A 455 -9.90 10.18 24.24
C PHE A 455 -9.49 10.09 25.72
N SER A 456 -8.27 10.52 26.06
CA SER A 456 -7.81 10.53 27.46
C SER A 456 -8.67 11.43 28.34
N ILE A 457 -9.09 12.60 27.82
CA ILE A 457 -10.03 13.51 28.50
C ILE A 457 -11.40 12.85 28.64
N ALA A 458 -11.90 12.18 27.59
CA ALA A 458 -13.16 11.43 27.59
C ALA A 458 -13.21 10.39 28.71
N GLU A 459 -12.20 9.52 28.71
CA GLU A 459 -12.06 8.42 29.64
C GLU A 459 -11.92 8.94 31.08
N SER A 460 -11.13 10.00 31.29
CA SER A 460 -10.99 10.65 32.58
C SER A 460 -12.34 11.16 33.12
N ARG A 461 -13.18 11.77 32.27
CA ARG A 461 -14.52 12.23 32.65
C ARG A 461 -15.42 11.04 33.00
N ARG A 462 -15.39 9.98 32.20
CA ARG A 462 -16.16 8.75 32.46
C ARG A 462 -15.77 8.11 33.78
N MET A 463 -14.47 7.97 34.05
CA MET A 463 -13.96 7.42 35.31
C MET A 463 -14.34 8.29 36.52
N ALA A 464 -14.36 9.62 36.35
CA ALA A 464 -14.82 10.54 37.39
C ALA A 464 -16.33 10.39 37.66
N GLU A 465 -17.14 10.20 36.62
CA GLU A 465 -18.58 9.95 36.74
C GLU A 465 -18.89 8.60 37.38
N GLU A 466 -18.21 7.53 36.95
CA GLU A 466 -18.33 6.20 37.54
C GLU A 466 -17.90 6.21 39.01
N SER A 467 -16.79 6.87 39.34
CA SER A 467 -16.35 7.07 40.74
C SER A 467 -17.38 7.84 41.57
N ARG A 468 -18.03 8.85 40.97
CA ARG A 468 -19.12 9.59 41.64
C ARG A 468 -20.32 8.68 41.91
N LEU A 469 -20.72 7.86 40.94
CA LEU A 469 -21.84 6.93 41.09
C LEU A 469 -21.53 5.84 42.13
N VAL A 470 -20.34 5.24 42.09
CA VAL A 470 -19.87 4.29 43.11
C VAL A 470 -19.82 4.96 44.48
N GLY A 471 -19.37 6.22 44.56
CA GLY A 471 -19.37 7.00 45.79
C GLY A 471 -20.78 7.25 46.34
N GLN A 472 -21.77 7.51 45.48
CA GLN A 472 -23.17 7.66 45.86
C GLN A 472 -23.78 6.32 46.31
N LEU A 473 -23.51 5.24 45.58
CA LEU A 473 -23.98 3.90 45.94
C LEU A 473 -23.39 3.45 47.29
N ASN A 474 -22.08 3.64 47.50
CA ASN A 474 -21.44 3.35 48.78
C ASN A 474 -22.03 4.18 49.92
N LYS A 475 -22.37 5.45 49.69
CA LYS A 475 -23.07 6.27 50.69
C LYS A 475 -24.44 5.67 51.06
N LEU A 476 -25.22 5.24 50.06
CA LEU A 476 -26.54 4.62 50.28
C LEU A 476 -26.43 3.26 50.98
N THR A 477 -25.54 2.39 50.52
CA THR A 477 -25.31 1.06 51.13
C THR A 477 -24.82 1.19 52.57
N ASN A 478 -23.94 2.14 52.84
CA ASN A 478 -23.47 2.42 54.20
C ASN A 478 -24.62 2.89 55.10
N ARG A 479 -25.49 3.80 54.61
CA ARG A 479 -26.70 4.23 55.34
C ARG A 479 -27.61 3.05 55.65
N LEU A 480 -27.87 2.18 54.67
CA LEU A 480 -28.73 1.02 54.84
C LEU A 480 -28.15 0.05 55.87
N THR A 481 -26.84 -0.22 55.81
CA THR A 481 -26.15 -1.16 56.71
C THR A 481 -26.20 -0.67 58.17
N PHE A 482 -25.99 0.63 58.42
CA PHE A 482 -26.06 1.21 59.76
C PHE A 482 -27.45 1.13 60.40
N ILE A 483 -28.52 1.11 59.59
CA ILE A 483 -29.90 0.99 60.08
C ILE A 483 -30.29 -0.48 60.21
N PHE A 484 -29.99 -1.29 59.20
CA PHE A 484 -30.47 -2.66 59.09
C PHE A 484 -29.73 -3.64 60.02
N LEU A 485 -28.44 -3.44 60.26
CA LEU A 485 -27.64 -4.37 61.08
C LEU A 485 -28.06 -4.37 62.56
N PRO A 486 -28.22 -3.22 63.25
CA PRO A 486 -28.69 -3.20 64.64
C PRO A 486 -30.17 -3.60 64.77
N THR A 487 -31.02 -3.22 63.82
CA THR A 487 -32.44 -3.60 63.83
C THR A 487 -32.63 -5.08 63.58
N SER A 488 -31.88 -5.68 62.66
CA SER A 488 -31.87 -7.14 62.44
C SER A 488 -31.35 -7.91 63.65
N PHE A 489 -30.37 -7.36 64.37
CA PHE A 489 -29.90 -7.95 65.61
C PHE A 489 -31.01 -7.95 66.68
N VAL A 490 -31.71 -6.84 66.86
CA VAL A 490 -32.84 -6.74 67.80
C VAL A 490 -33.97 -7.69 67.41
N THR A 491 -34.38 -7.72 66.15
CA THR A 491 -35.42 -8.64 65.69
C THR A 491 -35.00 -10.11 65.82
N SER A 492 -33.71 -10.42 65.64
CA SER A 492 -33.19 -11.76 65.89
C SER A 492 -33.23 -12.13 67.38
N VAL A 493 -32.77 -11.25 68.27
CA VAL A 493 -32.80 -11.49 69.74
C VAL A 493 -34.24 -11.68 70.23
N PHE A 494 -35.20 -10.88 69.76
CA PHE A 494 -36.61 -11.03 70.11
C PHE A 494 -37.32 -12.18 69.35
N GLY A 495 -36.76 -12.65 68.24
CA GLY A 495 -37.24 -13.83 67.51
C GLY A 495 -36.70 -15.16 68.06
N MET A 496 -35.70 -15.12 68.94
CA MET A 496 -35.15 -16.30 69.61
C MET A 496 -35.96 -16.64 70.87
N ASN A 497 -36.32 -17.91 71.01
CA ASN A 497 -37.05 -18.42 72.17
C ASN A 497 -36.13 -18.59 73.39
N PHE A 498 -35.82 -17.51 74.10
CA PHE A 498 -35.08 -17.60 75.37
C PHE A 498 -36.02 -17.99 76.52
N LYS A 499 -35.63 -19.01 77.30
CA LYS A 499 -36.37 -19.43 78.50
C LYS A 499 -36.45 -18.33 79.56
N GLN A 500 -35.48 -17.42 79.61
CA GLN A 500 -35.42 -16.30 80.56
C GLN A 500 -36.37 -15.13 80.24
N PHE A 501 -36.82 -14.98 79.00
CA PHE A 501 -37.85 -13.98 78.67
C PHE A 501 -39.25 -14.46 79.08
N GLY A 502 -39.41 -15.71 79.52
CA GLY A 502 -40.67 -16.24 80.05
C GLY A 502 -41.61 -16.67 78.93
N GLN A 503 -42.11 -17.90 79.00
CA GLN A 503 -43.13 -18.44 78.09
C GLN A 503 -44.54 -17.86 78.40
N GLY A 504 -44.62 -16.58 78.75
CA GLY A 504 -45.86 -15.84 79.05
C GLY A 504 -46.14 -14.76 78.00
N PRO A 505 -47.28 -14.05 78.08
CA PRO A 505 -47.65 -13.00 77.13
C PRO A 505 -46.73 -11.79 77.32
N LEU A 506 -45.56 -11.84 76.70
CA LEU A 506 -44.69 -10.69 76.61
C LEU A 506 -45.43 -9.61 75.86
N ASP A 507 -45.61 -8.47 76.50
CA ASP A 507 -46.28 -7.34 75.89
C ASP A 507 -45.44 -6.87 74.69
N ILE A 508 -46.08 -6.81 73.53
CA ILE A 508 -45.47 -6.37 72.26
C ILE A 508 -44.85 -4.96 72.40
N TRP A 509 -45.30 -4.21 73.40
CA TRP A 509 -44.74 -2.93 73.81
C TRP A 509 -43.26 -2.94 74.15
N ILE A 510 -42.69 -4.02 74.71
CA ILE A 510 -41.26 -4.08 75.06
C ILE A 510 -40.39 -4.04 73.80
N TRP A 511 -40.82 -4.74 72.74
CA TRP A 511 -40.15 -4.71 71.46
C TRP A 511 -40.17 -3.29 70.86
N VAL A 512 -41.30 -2.59 70.97
CA VAL A 512 -41.43 -1.18 70.53
C VAL A 512 -40.50 -0.27 71.35
N ALA A 513 -40.49 -0.43 72.67
CA ALA A 513 -39.70 0.38 73.60
C ALA A 513 -38.18 0.24 73.41
N VAL A 514 -37.70 -0.88 72.88
CA VAL A 514 -36.27 -1.10 72.58
C VAL A 514 -35.94 -0.71 71.13
N THR A 515 -36.80 -1.05 70.18
CA THR A 515 -36.52 -0.86 68.74
C THR A 515 -36.59 0.61 68.34
N VAL A 516 -37.56 1.38 68.85
CA VAL A 516 -37.73 2.79 68.46
C VAL A 516 -36.56 3.68 68.92
N PRO A 517 -36.09 3.62 70.19
CA PRO A 517 -34.92 4.38 70.60
C PRO A 517 -33.65 3.94 69.86
N LEU A 518 -33.47 2.64 69.62
CA LEU A 518 -32.31 2.15 68.86
C LEU A 518 -32.32 2.68 67.42
N LEU A 519 -33.48 2.64 66.75
CA LEU A 519 -33.65 3.20 65.41
C LEU A 519 -33.34 4.70 65.40
N ALA A 520 -33.85 5.45 66.39
CA ALA A 520 -33.58 6.88 66.54
C ALA A 520 -32.08 7.15 66.71
N VAL A 521 -31.39 6.39 67.57
CA VAL A 521 -29.93 6.50 67.74
C VAL A 521 -29.19 6.16 66.45
N CYS A 522 -29.60 5.12 65.71
CA CYS A 522 -28.97 4.76 64.43
C CYS A 522 -29.12 5.88 63.39
N VAL A 523 -30.32 6.45 63.26
CA VAL A 523 -30.60 7.58 62.34
C VAL A 523 -29.80 8.81 62.76
N ILE A 524 -29.80 9.15 64.05
CA ILE A 524 -29.04 10.30 64.58
C ILE A 524 -27.54 10.11 64.31
N LEU A 525 -26.97 8.93 64.58
CA LEU A 525 -25.55 8.67 64.33
C LEU A 525 -25.18 8.79 62.85
N VAL A 526 -26.04 8.33 61.95
CA VAL A 526 -25.84 8.46 60.49
C VAL A 526 -25.86 9.93 60.07
N GLU A 527 -26.88 10.69 60.46
CA GLU A 527 -27.05 12.10 60.09
C GLU A 527 -26.03 13.04 60.78
N TRP A 528 -25.69 12.74 62.02
CA TRP A 528 -24.68 13.47 62.81
C TRP A 528 -23.28 13.25 62.23
N ARG A 529 -22.92 12.01 61.86
CA ARG A 529 -21.61 11.72 61.25
C ARG A 529 -21.45 12.41 59.89
N ILE A 530 -22.52 12.55 59.12
CA ILE A 530 -22.53 13.31 57.87
C ILE A 530 -22.32 14.81 58.15
N SER A 531 -23.06 15.37 59.11
CA SER A 531 -22.98 16.79 59.47
C SER A 531 -21.61 17.18 60.04
N VAL A 532 -21.01 16.36 60.90
CA VAL A 532 -19.68 16.61 61.47
C VAL A 532 -18.59 16.53 60.41
N ARG A 533 -18.62 15.53 59.51
CA ARG A 533 -17.66 15.46 58.39
C ARG A 533 -17.75 16.69 57.49
N ALA A 534 -18.95 17.15 57.16
CA ALA A 534 -19.15 18.35 56.34
C ALA A 534 -18.63 19.63 57.03
N LEU A 535 -18.74 19.71 58.36
CA LEU A 535 -18.22 20.84 59.14
C LEU A 535 -16.68 20.84 59.21
N VAL A 536 -16.08 19.66 59.38
CA VAL A 536 -14.63 19.48 59.41
C VAL A 536 -14.00 19.80 58.05
N GLU A 537 -14.60 19.37 56.93
CA GLU A 537 -14.09 19.73 55.60
C GLU A 537 -14.20 21.23 55.31
N LYS A 538 -15.29 21.89 55.72
CA LYS A 538 -15.43 23.36 55.60
C LYS A 538 -14.38 24.10 56.43
N ALA A 539 -14.04 23.60 57.62
CA ALA A 539 -12.99 24.18 58.46
C ALA A 539 -11.59 23.99 57.84
N TRP A 540 -11.30 22.80 57.31
CA TRP A 540 -10.05 22.50 56.62
C TRP A 540 -9.85 23.29 55.32
N ALA A 541 -10.91 23.48 54.53
CA ALA A 541 -10.87 24.30 53.31
C ALA A 541 -10.60 25.79 53.60
N ARG A 542 -11.04 26.30 54.76
CA ARG A 542 -10.72 27.65 55.22
C ARG A 542 -9.26 27.79 55.66
N LEU A 543 -8.65 26.73 56.20
CA LEU A 543 -7.24 26.72 56.59
C LEU A 543 -6.26 26.64 55.41
N ARG A 544 -6.66 26.04 54.28
CA ARG A 544 -5.81 25.84 53.10
C ARG A 544 -5.79 27.00 52.09
N ARG A 545 -6.55 28.07 52.29
CA ARG A 545 -6.38 29.27 51.44
C ARG A 545 -5.05 29.93 51.81
N PRO A 546 -4.01 29.91 50.95
CA PRO A 546 -2.81 30.68 51.22
C PRO A 546 -3.20 32.15 51.26
N LYS A 547 -2.82 32.85 52.32
CA LYS A 547 -2.91 34.31 52.36
C LYS A 547 -2.06 34.83 51.21
N SER A 548 -2.69 35.31 50.14
CA SER A 548 -2.04 36.21 49.20
C SER A 548 -1.66 37.45 49.99
N LEU A 549 -0.40 37.54 50.39
CA LEU A 549 0.22 38.78 50.83
C LEU A 549 0.29 39.69 49.61
N GLY A 550 -0.75 40.49 49.44
CA GLY A 550 -0.63 41.78 48.77
C GLY A 550 -0.12 42.79 49.79
N GLY A 551 0.95 43.49 49.46
CA GLY A 551 1.43 44.62 50.23
C GLY A 551 2.63 45.27 49.57
N GLY A 552 2.42 46.51 49.10
CA GLY A 552 3.45 47.54 48.99
C GLY A 552 4.20 47.60 47.68
#